data_AF-A0A182IVY5-F1
#
_entry.id   AF-A0A182IVY5-F1
#
_cell.length_a   1.000
_cell.length_b   1.000
_cell.length_c   1.000
_cell.angle_alpha   90.00
_cell.angle_beta   90.00
_cell.angle_gamma   90.00
#
_symmetry.space_group_name_H-M   'P 1'
#
loop_
_entity.id
_entity.type
_entity.pdbx_description
1 polymer ?
#
loop_
_entity_poly.entity_id
_entity_poly.type
_entity_poly.pdbx_seq_one_letter_code
_entity_poly.pdbx_strand_id
1 'polypeptide(L)'
;MKSLFVCLLLALAGQIREDTEAFVGESSAPASCVDVAVANWAIEIDWVGQALSRCASRANIQITSRTADVHAALENAQVASTELQNIVVRGFIDWNAIDYTEQISAIVGSQINERYDYFTRITQPALERALQGIFDLDDNLLPEIVTCVERGVERFNNYGRVIRDTLFFCSQ
;
A
#
# COMPACT_ATOMS: atom_id res chain seq x y z
N MET A 1 5.68 7.25 5.15
CA MET A 1 6.11 6.53 3.93
C MET A 1 5.39 6.96 2.65
N LYS A 2 4.07 7.24 2.63
CA LYS A 2 3.34 7.81 1.46
C LYS A 2 4.02 9.02 0.79
N SER A 3 4.68 9.87 1.58
CA SER A 3 5.31 11.10 1.10
C SER A 3 6.60 10.87 0.30
N LEU A 4 7.39 9.85 0.63
CA LEU A 4 8.73 9.71 0.05
C LEU A 4 8.68 9.14 -1.38
N PHE A 5 7.86 8.10 -1.59
CA PHE A 5 7.72 7.48 -2.91
C PHE A 5 7.08 8.44 -3.93
N VAL A 6 5.99 9.11 -3.56
CA VAL A 6 5.35 10.10 -4.44
C VAL A 6 6.28 11.28 -4.73
N CYS A 7 7.05 11.76 -3.74
CA CYS A 7 8.04 12.81 -3.96
C CYS A 7 9.18 12.37 -4.89
N LEU A 8 9.69 11.15 -4.78
CA LEU A 8 10.76 10.64 -5.65
C LEU A 8 10.29 10.50 -7.11
N LEU A 9 9.04 10.08 -7.31
CA LEU A 9 8.41 9.96 -8.62
C LEU A 9 8.14 11.31 -9.27
N LEU A 10 7.66 12.26 -8.47
CA LEU A 10 7.46 13.64 -8.93
C LEU A 10 8.80 14.33 -9.23
N ALA A 11 9.86 14.02 -8.49
CA ALA A 11 11.19 14.55 -8.75
C ALA A 11 11.75 14.05 -10.09
N LEU A 12 11.62 12.74 -10.38
CA LEU A 12 12.11 12.19 -11.65
C LEU A 12 11.33 12.71 -12.87
N ALA A 13 10.00 12.78 -12.76
CA ALA A 13 9.17 13.39 -13.80
C ALA A 13 9.44 14.90 -13.94
N GLY A 14 9.73 15.58 -12.83
CA GLY A 14 10.15 16.98 -12.81
C GLY A 14 11.45 17.20 -13.56
N GLN A 15 12.45 16.34 -13.35
CA GLN A 15 13.74 16.41 -14.05
C GLN A 15 13.57 16.31 -15.57
N ILE A 16 12.82 15.31 -16.06
CA ILE A 16 12.57 15.13 -17.51
C ILE A 16 11.83 16.33 -18.08
N ARG A 17 10.91 16.90 -17.29
CA ARG A 17 10.16 18.08 -17.68
C ARG A 17 11.08 19.29 -17.83
N GLU A 18 11.88 19.59 -16.80
CA GLU A 18 12.81 20.71 -16.79
C GLU A 18 13.82 20.61 -17.93
N ASP A 19 14.41 19.43 -18.14
CA ASP A 19 15.38 19.19 -19.22
C ASP A 19 14.76 19.42 -20.61
N THR A 20 13.50 18.99 -20.80
CA THR A 20 12.80 19.14 -22.08
C THR A 20 12.37 20.59 -22.31
N GLU A 21 11.86 21.27 -21.28
CA GLU A 21 11.46 22.68 -21.36
C GLU A 21 12.67 23.61 -21.57
N ALA A 22 13.81 23.32 -20.94
CA ALA A 22 15.06 24.03 -21.17
C ALA A 22 15.53 23.88 -22.62
N PHE A 23 15.52 22.66 -23.17
CA PHE A 23 15.90 22.42 -24.56
C PHE A 23 14.99 23.14 -25.56
N VAL A 24 13.67 23.15 -25.31
CA VAL A 24 12.71 23.90 -26.13
C VAL A 24 13.04 25.40 -26.09
N GLY A 25 13.35 25.96 -24.91
CA GLY A 25 13.68 27.37 -24.75
C GLY A 25 14.98 27.79 -25.42
N GLU A 26 15.94 26.87 -25.57
CA GLU A 26 17.22 27.10 -26.25
C GLU A 26 17.17 26.81 -27.76
N SER A 27 16.04 26.30 -28.28
CA SER A 27 15.92 25.88 -29.67
C SER A 27 16.00 27.06 -30.65
N SER A 28 16.79 26.90 -31.72
CA SER A 28 16.85 27.84 -32.85
C SER A 28 15.78 27.57 -33.93
N ALA A 29 14.91 26.57 -33.74
CA ALA A 29 13.90 26.19 -34.70
C ALA A 29 12.84 27.30 -34.92
N PRO A 30 12.21 27.38 -36.12
CA PRO A 30 11.12 28.32 -36.36
C PRO A 30 9.97 28.14 -35.37
N ALA A 31 9.35 29.24 -34.93
CA ALA A 31 8.26 29.23 -33.95
C ALA A 31 7.11 28.26 -34.33
N SER A 32 6.74 28.21 -35.61
CA SER A 32 5.72 27.29 -36.11
C SER A 32 6.08 25.81 -35.93
N CYS A 33 7.36 25.45 -35.95
CA CYS A 33 7.78 24.09 -35.65
C CYS A 33 7.81 23.84 -34.14
N VAL A 34 8.26 24.81 -33.34
CA VAL A 34 8.22 24.71 -31.87
C VAL A 34 6.78 24.47 -31.41
N ASP A 35 5.83 25.24 -31.91
CA ASP A 35 4.41 25.13 -31.58
C ASP A 35 3.86 23.73 -31.86
N VAL A 36 4.24 23.11 -32.99
CA VAL A 36 3.82 21.76 -33.36
C VAL A 36 4.52 20.70 -32.49
N ALA A 37 5.82 20.86 -32.24
CA ALA A 37 6.60 19.92 -31.44
C ALA A 37 6.07 19.84 -30.00
N VAL A 38 5.69 20.98 -29.40
CA VAL A 38 5.20 21.03 -28.01
C VAL A 38 3.68 20.98 -27.87
N ALA A 39 2.93 20.89 -28.98
CA ALA A 39 1.47 21.03 -29.01
C ALA A 39 0.74 20.14 -27.98
N ASN A 40 1.20 18.91 -27.76
CA ASN A 40 0.59 18.00 -26.78
C ASN A 40 1.44 17.78 -25.52
N TRP A 41 2.51 18.56 -25.32
CA TRP A 41 3.42 18.37 -24.19
C TRP A 41 2.71 18.49 -22.83
N ALA A 42 1.89 19.54 -22.66
CA ALA A 42 1.11 19.74 -21.45
C ALA A 42 0.11 18.60 -21.19
N ILE A 43 -0.46 18.02 -22.26
CA ILE A 43 -1.40 16.90 -22.17
C ILE A 43 -0.67 15.63 -21.70
N GLU A 44 0.51 15.35 -22.24
CA GLU A 44 1.31 14.19 -21.85
C GLU A 44 1.80 14.30 -20.39
N ILE A 45 2.19 15.50 -19.94
CA ILE A 45 2.51 15.75 -18.52
C ILE A 45 1.31 15.36 -17.63
N ASP A 46 0.11 15.84 -17.98
CA ASP A 46 -1.10 15.55 -17.19
C ASP A 46 -1.43 14.05 -17.20
N TRP A 47 -1.31 13.37 -18.35
CA TRP A 47 -1.59 11.95 -18.44
C TRP A 47 -0.63 11.09 -17.62
N VAL A 48 0.65 11.44 -17.59
CA VAL A 48 1.66 10.80 -16.74
C VAL A 48 1.36 11.07 -15.27
N GLY A 49 1.02 12.30 -14.90
CA GLY A 49 0.60 12.66 -13.54
C GLY A 49 -0.61 11.84 -13.08
N GLN A 50 -1.64 11.72 -13.91
CA GLN A 50 -2.82 10.90 -13.63
C GLN A 50 -2.48 9.41 -13.53
N ALA A 51 -1.59 8.89 -14.38
CA ALA A 51 -1.16 7.49 -14.33
C ALA A 51 -0.43 7.18 -13.01
N LEU A 52 0.53 8.01 -12.62
CA LEU A 52 1.26 7.88 -11.36
C LEU A 52 0.32 8.01 -10.15
N SER A 53 -0.60 8.98 -10.19
CA SER A 53 -1.62 9.16 -9.15
C SER A 53 -2.51 7.93 -9.00
N ARG A 54 -2.95 7.32 -10.10
CA ARG A 54 -3.73 6.06 -10.08
C ARG A 54 -2.94 4.91 -9.45
N CYS A 55 -1.65 4.81 -9.73
CA CYS A 55 -0.81 3.75 -9.16
C CYS A 55 -0.58 3.95 -7.66
N ALA A 56 -0.27 5.17 -7.23
CA ALA A 56 -0.19 5.50 -5.81
C ALA A 56 -1.51 5.26 -5.07
N SER A 57 -2.65 5.61 -5.69
CA SER A 57 -3.98 5.40 -5.11
C SER A 57 -4.31 3.91 -4.95
N ARG A 58 -4.06 3.08 -5.97
CA ARG A 58 -4.24 1.62 -5.90
C ARG A 58 -3.38 1.01 -4.80
N ALA A 59 -2.10 1.38 -4.74
CA ALA A 59 -1.21 0.90 -3.69
C ALA A 59 -1.72 1.26 -2.30
N ASN A 60 -2.21 2.49 -2.14
CA ASN A 60 -2.78 2.94 -0.88
C ASN A 60 -4.03 2.15 -0.48
N ILE A 61 -4.92 1.83 -1.43
CA ILE A 61 -6.11 1.02 -1.18
C ILE A 61 -5.69 -0.37 -0.68
N GLN A 62 -4.72 -1.01 -1.34
CA GLN A 62 -4.22 -2.32 -0.94
C GLN A 62 -3.62 -2.31 0.48
N ILE A 63 -2.72 -1.36 0.78
CA ILE A 63 -2.12 -1.20 2.11
C ILE A 63 -3.20 -0.96 3.17
N THR A 64 -4.14 -0.06 2.90
CA THR A 64 -5.21 0.29 3.85
C THR A 64 -6.11 -0.91 4.12
N SER A 65 -6.47 -1.66 3.08
CA SER A 65 -7.27 -2.88 3.21
C SER A 65 -6.57 -3.91 4.09
N ARG A 66 -5.29 -4.20 3.84
CA ARG A 66 -4.55 -5.18 4.65
C ARG A 66 -4.32 -4.73 6.08
N THR A 67 -4.11 -3.43 6.28
CA THR A 67 -4.01 -2.85 7.62
C THR A 67 -5.34 -3.05 8.39
N ALA A 68 -6.48 -2.86 7.72
CA ALA A 68 -7.79 -3.11 8.31
C ALA A 68 -8.00 -4.60 8.65
N ASP A 69 -7.60 -5.51 7.75
CA ASP A 69 -7.68 -6.95 7.98
C ASP A 69 -6.90 -7.38 9.24
N VAL A 70 -5.67 -6.86 9.41
CA VAL A 70 -4.84 -7.09 10.61
C VAL A 70 -5.48 -6.50 11.85
N HIS A 71 -6.02 -5.28 11.77
CA HIS A 71 -6.67 -4.64 12.91
C HIS A 71 -7.88 -5.45 13.40
N ALA A 72 -8.74 -5.89 12.49
CA ALA A 72 -9.89 -6.73 12.81
C ALA A 72 -9.46 -8.08 13.41
N ALA A 73 -8.39 -8.70 12.90
CA ALA A 73 -7.85 -9.93 13.47
C ALA A 73 -7.34 -9.73 14.90
N LEU A 74 -6.67 -8.60 15.17
CA LEU A 74 -6.17 -8.25 16.49
C LEU A 74 -7.31 -7.95 17.48
N GLU A 75 -8.35 -7.22 17.06
CA GLU A 75 -9.54 -6.97 17.89
C GLU A 75 -10.22 -8.29 18.30
N ASN A 76 -10.40 -9.21 17.36
CA ASN A 76 -10.97 -10.53 17.66
C ASN A 76 -10.09 -11.33 18.64
N ALA A 77 -8.77 -11.24 18.51
CA ALA A 77 -7.84 -11.87 19.44
C ALA A 77 -7.92 -11.23 20.85
N GLN A 78 -8.07 -9.91 20.93
CA GLN A 78 -8.24 -9.20 22.20
C GLN A 78 -9.55 -9.60 22.88
N VAL A 79 -10.66 -9.68 22.16
CA VAL A 79 -11.96 -10.14 22.70
C VAL A 79 -11.81 -11.54 23.30
N ALA A 80 -11.22 -12.48 22.55
CA ALA A 80 -11.00 -13.84 23.05
C ALA A 80 -10.10 -13.88 24.30
N SER A 81 -9.08 -13.02 24.37
CA SER A 81 -8.21 -12.89 25.55
C SER A 81 -8.96 -12.36 26.77
N THR A 82 -9.79 -11.33 26.59
CA THR A 82 -10.63 -10.77 27.67
C THR A 82 -11.66 -11.79 28.16
N GLU A 83 -12.26 -12.57 27.26
CA GLU A 83 -13.18 -13.65 27.65
C GLU A 83 -12.48 -14.73 28.48
N LEU A 84 -11.27 -15.14 28.10
CA LEU A 84 -10.47 -16.09 28.89
C LEU A 84 -10.13 -15.52 30.28
N GLN A 85 -9.70 -14.26 30.36
CA GLN A 85 -9.43 -13.61 31.65
C GLN A 85 -10.69 -13.57 32.54
N ASN A 86 -11.86 -13.28 31.98
CA ASN A 86 -13.12 -13.28 32.72
C ASN A 86 -13.50 -14.67 33.25
N ILE A 87 -13.28 -15.73 32.47
CA ILE A 87 -13.49 -17.12 32.92
C ILE A 87 -12.58 -17.44 34.10
N VAL A 88 -11.30 -17.09 34.01
CA VAL A 88 -10.33 -17.33 35.08
C VAL A 88 -10.69 -16.54 36.35
N VAL A 89 -11.02 -15.24 36.23
CA VAL A 89 -11.37 -14.39 37.37
C VAL A 89 -12.66 -14.87 38.05
N ARG A 90 -13.71 -15.19 37.28
CA ARG A 90 -14.95 -15.77 37.84
C ARG A 90 -14.70 -17.11 38.51
N GLY A 91 -13.92 -17.97 37.85
CA GLY A 91 -13.49 -19.24 38.41
C GLY A 91 -12.80 -19.08 39.77
N PHE A 92 -11.91 -18.10 39.93
CA PHE A 92 -11.28 -17.80 41.21
C PHE A 92 -12.24 -17.25 42.27
N ILE A 93 -13.22 -16.42 41.88
CA ILE A 93 -14.24 -15.91 42.81
C ILE A 93 -15.09 -17.09 43.32
N ASP A 94 -15.54 -17.96 42.43
CA ASP A 94 -16.36 -19.12 42.77
C ASP A 94 -15.58 -20.13 43.62
N TRP A 95 -14.28 -20.30 43.34
CA TRP A 95 -13.39 -21.18 44.13
C TRP A 95 -13.21 -20.69 45.57
N ASN A 96 -13.18 -19.37 45.79
CA ASN A 96 -13.10 -18.79 47.13
C ASN A 96 -14.44 -18.87 47.90
N ALA A 97 -15.56 -19.09 47.20
CA ALA A 97 -16.90 -19.07 47.78
C ALA A 97 -17.49 -20.45 48.10
N ILE A 98 -16.86 -21.56 47.68
CA ILE A 98 -17.47 -22.91 47.67
C ILE A 98 -16.52 -23.96 48.30
N ASP A 99 -17.09 -24.83 49.16
CA ASP A 99 -16.39 -25.96 49.84
C ASP A 99 -16.03 -27.15 48.92
N TYR A 100 -16.57 -27.22 47.70
CA TYR A 100 -16.37 -28.32 46.73
C TYR A 100 -15.42 -27.91 45.58
N THR A 101 -14.12 -27.86 45.88
CA THR A 101 -13.05 -27.40 44.98
C THR A 101 -12.87 -28.24 43.71
N GLU A 102 -13.21 -29.53 43.73
CA GLU A 102 -13.06 -30.46 42.59
C GLU A 102 -14.03 -30.18 41.43
N GLN A 103 -15.30 -29.85 41.72
CA GLN A 103 -16.30 -29.60 40.67
C GLN A 103 -16.03 -28.29 39.94
N ILE A 104 -15.54 -27.26 40.65
CA ILE A 104 -15.19 -25.97 40.06
C ILE A 104 -13.96 -26.10 39.17
N SER A 105 -12.95 -26.88 39.59
CA SER A 105 -11.77 -27.17 38.77
C SER A 105 -12.15 -27.84 37.44
N ALA A 106 -13.08 -28.80 37.47
CA ALA A 106 -13.56 -29.46 36.25
C ALA A 106 -14.31 -28.50 35.31
N ILE A 107 -15.19 -27.65 35.84
CA ILE A 107 -15.98 -26.68 35.05
C ILE A 107 -15.10 -25.57 34.47
N VAL A 108 -14.23 -24.97 35.28
CA VAL A 108 -13.30 -23.93 34.83
C VAL A 108 -12.29 -24.52 33.85
N GLY A 109 -11.80 -25.73 34.10
CA GLY A 109 -10.91 -26.46 33.20
C GLY A 109 -11.54 -26.74 31.83
N SER A 110 -12.81 -27.17 31.78
CA SER A 110 -13.50 -27.37 30.51
C SER A 110 -13.70 -26.07 29.73
N GLN A 111 -14.04 -24.97 30.42
CA GLN A 111 -14.20 -23.65 29.79
C GLN A 111 -12.86 -23.11 29.27
N ILE A 112 -11.77 -23.29 30.02
CA ILE A 112 -10.42 -22.93 29.56
C ILE A 112 -10.03 -23.73 28.32
N ASN A 113 -10.25 -25.06 28.33
CA ASN A 113 -9.96 -25.91 27.17
C ASN A 113 -10.77 -25.51 25.93
N GLU A 114 -12.06 -25.21 26.10
CA GLU A 114 -12.90 -24.74 24.99
C GLU A 114 -12.37 -23.42 24.40
N ARG A 115 -11.95 -22.47 25.25
CA ARG A 115 -11.35 -21.21 24.79
C ARG A 115 -9.98 -21.38 24.17
N TYR A 116 -9.17 -22.28 24.71
CA TYR A 116 -7.88 -22.64 24.12
C TYR A 116 -8.08 -23.26 22.72
N ASP A 117 -9.04 -24.18 22.57
CA ASP A 117 -9.40 -24.78 21.28
C ASP A 117 -9.93 -23.74 20.30
N TYR A 118 -10.79 -22.82 20.76
CA TYR A 118 -11.27 -21.71 19.93
C TYR A 118 -10.10 -20.83 19.46
N PHE A 119 -9.17 -20.49 20.36
CA PHE A 119 -8.01 -19.68 20.00
C PHE A 119 -7.13 -20.38 18.96
N THR A 120 -6.76 -21.63 19.19
CA THR A 120 -5.88 -22.39 18.28
C THR A 120 -6.52 -22.70 16.94
N ARG A 121 -7.85 -22.94 16.90
CA ARG A 121 -8.53 -23.31 15.65
C ARG A 121 -9.07 -22.15 14.85
N ILE A 122 -9.41 -21.04 15.50
CA ILE A 122 -10.10 -19.90 14.87
C ILE A 122 -9.22 -18.66 14.90
N THR A 123 -8.84 -18.19 16.08
CA THR A 123 -8.16 -16.90 16.26
C THR A 123 -6.75 -16.90 15.67
N GLN A 124 -5.93 -17.89 16.03
CA GLN A 124 -4.55 -17.99 15.56
C GLN A 124 -4.47 -18.12 14.02
N PRO A 125 -5.20 -19.03 13.37
CA PRO A 125 -5.17 -19.13 11.91
C PRO A 125 -5.74 -17.89 11.20
N ALA A 126 -6.64 -17.13 11.83
CA ALA A 126 -7.13 -15.87 11.28
C ALA A 126 -6.04 -14.78 11.33
N LEU A 127 -5.31 -14.68 12.44
CA LEU A 127 -4.19 -13.75 12.59
C LEU A 127 -3.05 -14.09 11.61
N GLU A 128 -2.69 -15.36 11.50
CA GLU A 128 -1.67 -15.84 10.55
C GLU A 128 -2.04 -15.49 9.10
N ARG A 129 -3.31 -15.68 8.70
CA ARG A 129 -3.78 -15.28 7.36
C ARG A 129 -3.73 -13.78 7.14
N ALA A 130 -4.10 -12.98 8.14
CA ALA A 130 -4.02 -11.52 8.03
C ALA A 130 -2.57 -11.03 7.91
N LEU A 131 -1.65 -11.62 8.68
CA LEU A 131 -0.21 -11.34 8.59
C LEU A 131 0.39 -11.80 7.26
N GLN A 132 -0.01 -12.96 6.74
CA GLN A 132 0.40 -13.41 5.42
C GLN A 132 -0.02 -12.40 4.34
N GLY A 133 -1.22 -11.84 4.44
CA GLY A 133 -1.67 -10.77 3.53
C GLY A 133 -0.83 -9.49 3.58
N ILE A 134 -0.09 -9.23 4.68
CA ILE A 134 0.89 -8.15 4.78
C ILE A 134 2.22 -8.56 4.11
N PHE A 135 2.69 -9.80 4.32
CA PHE A 135 3.89 -10.29 3.65
C PHE A 135 3.71 -10.35 2.13
N ASP A 136 2.53 -10.77 1.67
CA ASP A 136 2.18 -10.76 0.24
C ASP A 136 2.18 -9.33 -0.34
N LEU A 137 1.88 -8.30 0.47
CA LEU A 137 2.06 -6.91 0.02
C LEU A 137 3.53 -6.56 -0.11
N ASP A 138 4.39 -6.96 0.83
CA ASP A 138 5.82 -6.66 0.75
C ASP A 138 6.42 -7.26 -0.54
N ASP A 139 6.06 -8.50 -0.86
CA ASP A 139 6.57 -9.22 -2.03
C ASP A 139 6.03 -8.68 -3.36
N ASN A 140 4.75 -8.31 -3.43
CA ASN A 140 4.08 -8.01 -4.71
C ASN A 140 3.85 -6.52 -4.96
N LEU A 141 3.62 -5.73 -3.92
CA LEU A 141 3.23 -4.33 -4.07
C LEU A 141 4.37 -3.48 -4.63
N LEU A 142 5.60 -3.73 -4.18
CA LEU A 142 6.77 -2.99 -4.63
C LEU A 142 7.04 -3.22 -6.14
N PRO A 143 7.11 -4.46 -6.65
CA PRO A 143 7.21 -4.72 -8.09
C PRO A 143 6.09 -4.10 -8.93
N GLU A 144 4.83 -4.15 -8.47
CA GLU A 144 3.68 -3.56 -9.18
C GLU A 144 3.81 -2.05 -9.31
N ILE A 145 4.18 -1.37 -8.21
CA ILE A 145 4.38 0.08 -8.19
C ILE A 145 5.55 0.45 -9.11
N VAL A 146 6.68 -0.23 -8.99
CA VAL A 146 7.88 0.02 -9.81
C VAL A 146 7.55 -0.14 -11.29
N THR A 147 6.88 -1.23 -11.67
CA THR A 147 6.46 -1.47 -13.07
C THR A 147 5.54 -0.37 -13.58
N CYS A 148 4.57 0.09 -12.79
CA CYS A 148 3.70 1.19 -13.21
C CYS A 148 4.50 2.49 -13.43
N VAL A 149 5.38 2.79 -12.49
CA VAL A 149 6.24 3.98 -12.53
C VAL A 149 7.13 3.97 -13.76
N GLU A 150 7.84 2.86 -14.00
CA GLU A 150 8.78 2.71 -15.10
C GLU A 150 8.06 2.94 -16.43
N ARG A 151 6.87 2.37 -16.61
CA ARG A 151 6.04 2.61 -17.81
C ARG A 151 5.66 4.08 -17.98
N GLY A 152 5.33 4.75 -16.88
CA GLY A 152 4.99 6.18 -16.89
C GLY A 152 6.19 7.05 -17.28
N VAL A 153 7.34 6.78 -16.68
CA VAL A 153 8.60 7.49 -16.95
C VAL A 153 9.10 7.22 -18.36
N GLU A 154 9.07 5.96 -18.81
CA GLU A 154 9.47 5.57 -20.16
C GLU A 154 8.63 6.29 -21.22
N ARG A 155 7.30 6.29 -21.07
CA ARG A 155 6.40 7.04 -21.95
C ARG A 155 6.76 8.52 -21.99
N PHE A 156 6.97 9.12 -20.82
CA PHE A 156 7.25 10.55 -20.71
C PHE A 156 8.59 10.91 -21.35
N ASN A 157 9.63 10.11 -21.11
CA ASN A 157 10.96 10.27 -21.69
C ASN A 157 10.93 10.11 -23.22
N ASN A 158 10.22 9.09 -23.73
CA ASN A 158 10.04 8.89 -25.17
C ASN A 158 9.38 10.10 -25.82
N TYR A 159 8.38 10.70 -25.18
CA TYR A 159 7.74 11.89 -25.70
C TYR A 159 8.68 13.10 -25.72
N GLY A 160 9.40 13.36 -24.62
CA GLY A 160 10.42 14.42 -24.57
C GLY A 160 11.54 14.21 -25.60
N ARG A 161 11.85 12.96 -25.96
CA ARG A 161 12.78 12.64 -27.06
C ARG A 161 12.20 13.00 -28.43
N VAL A 162 10.93 12.69 -28.68
CA VAL A 162 10.24 13.08 -29.93
C VAL A 162 10.24 14.60 -30.11
N ILE A 163 10.01 15.37 -29.03
CA ILE A 163 10.10 16.84 -29.06
C ILE A 163 11.51 17.27 -29.50
N ARG A 164 12.55 16.75 -28.81
CA ARG A 164 13.95 17.08 -29.10
C ARG A 164 14.34 16.74 -30.54
N ASP A 165 13.99 15.55 -31.02
CA ASP A 165 14.29 15.10 -32.36
C ASP A 165 13.58 15.97 -33.41
N THR A 166 12.30 16.31 -33.19
CA THR A 166 11.52 17.17 -34.08
C THR A 166 12.13 18.57 -34.19
N LEU A 167 12.49 19.17 -33.05
CA LEU A 167 13.13 20.47 -33.01
C LEU A 167 14.50 20.48 -33.69
N PHE A 168 15.29 19.41 -33.49
CA PHE A 168 16.57 19.25 -34.16
C PHE A 168 16.40 19.23 -35.69
N PHE A 169 15.44 18.47 -36.21
CA PHE A 169 15.14 18.45 -37.65
C PHE A 169 14.71 19.82 -38.19
N CYS A 170 13.92 20.58 -37.43
CA CYS A 170 13.47 21.91 -37.84
C CYS A 170 14.53 23.00 -37.76
N SER A 171 15.65 22.73 -37.09
CA SER A 171 16.77 23.66 -36.94
C SER A 171 17.87 23.50 -37.99
N GLN A 172 17.77 22.49 -38.86
CA GLN A 172 18.63 22.28 -40.04
C GLN A 172 18.09 23.01 -41.26
#